data_AF-A0A8T4JUL0-F1
#
_entry.id   AF-A0A8T4JUL0-F1
#
_cell.length_a   1.000
_cell.length_b   1.000
_cell.length_c   1.000
_cell.angle_alpha   90.00
_cell.angle_beta   90.00
_cell.angle_gamma   90.00
#
_symmetry.space_group_name_H-M   'P 1'
#
loop_
_entity.id
_entity.type
_entity.pdbx_description
1 polymer ?
#
loop_
_entity_poly.entity_id
_entity_poly.type
_entity_poly.pdbx_seq_one_letter_code
_entity_poly.pdbx_strand_id
1 'polypeptide(L)' 'MASNRKQTSKAVATKASQILKDGRYSSKSKSVAGSALAQTKPGKKK' A
#
# COMPACT_ATOMS: atom_id res chain seq x y z
N MET A 1 12.43 -17.23 -4.76
CA MET A 1 12.00 -15.81 -4.77
C MET A 1 12.58 -15.14 -3.53
N ALA A 2 13.30 -14.02 -3.68
CA ALA A 2 13.88 -13.31 -2.55
C ALA A 2 12.79 -12.78 -1.61
N SER A 3 12.83 -13.15 -0.34
CA SER A 3 11.88 -12.68 0.67
C SER A 3 12.14 -11.19 0.94
N ASN A 4 11.21 -10.33 0.57
CA ASN A 4 11.33 -8.91 0.87
C ASN A 4 11.15 -8.67 2.38
N ARG A 5 12.26 -8.41 3.09
CA ARG A 5 12.25 -8.07 4.53
C ARG A 5 11.87 -6.60 4.78
N LYS A 6 12.01 -5.73 3.78
CA LYS A 6 11.63 -4.31 3.87
C LYS A 6 10.14 -4.18 3.57
N GLN A 7 9.39 -3.61 4.49
CA GLN A 7 7.93 -3.61 4.41
C GLN A 7 7.41 -2.23 4.76
N THR A 8 6.38 -1.82 4.04
CA THR A 8 5.65 -0.57 4.31
C THR A 8 5.00 -0.65 5.69
N SER A 9 5.16 0.41 6.48
CA SER A 9 4.56 0.48 7.82
C SER A 9 3.03 0.53 7.75
N LYS A 10 2.36 0.09 8.82
CA LYS A 10 0.89 0.07 8.91
C LYS A 10 0.28 1.46 8.66
N ALA A 11 0.90 2.51 9.19
CA ALA A 11 0.42 3.89 9.01
C ALA A 11 0.44 4.32 7.53
N VAL A 12 1.52 4.00 6.81
CA VAL A 12 1.63 4.32 5.37
C VAL A 12 0.65 3.49 4.56
N ALA A 13 0.46 2.22 4.91
CA ALA A 13 -0.53 1.35 4.29
C ALA A 13 -1.96 1.92 4.40
N THR A 14 -2.33 2.39 5.60
CA THR A 14 -3.65 3.01 5.82
C THR A 14 -3.86 4.24 4.95
N LYS A 15 -2.87 5.13 4.89
CA LYS A 15 -2.92 6.33 4.03
C LYS A 15 -3.03 5.96 2.55
N ALA A 16 -2.25 4.98 2.09
CA ALA A 16 -2.30 4.51 0.70
C ALA A 16 -3.68 3.92 0.34
N SER A 17 -4.30 3.15 1.24
CA SER A 17 -5.68 2.68 1.07
C SER A 17 -6.70 3.80 0.99
N GLN A 18 -6.53 4.87 1.77
CA GLN A 18 -7.39 6.06 1.69
C GLN A 18 -7.23 6.76 0.33
N ILE A 19 -6.00 6.94 -0.14
CA ILE A 19 -5.71 7.56 -1.46
C ILE A 19 -6.34 6.78 -2.61
N LEU A 20 -6.32 5.44 -2.56
CA LEU A 20 -6.96 4.62 -3.59
C LEU A 20 -8.48 4.74 -3.60
N LYS A 21 -9.09 4.84 -2.42
CA LYS A 21 -10.55 4.94 -2.26
C LYS A 21 -11.10 6.33 -2.53
N ASP A 22 -10.27 7.36 -2.37
CA ASP A 22 -10.69 8.74 -2.55
C ASP A 22 -10.66 9.12 -4.05
N GLY A 23 -11.83 9.56 -4.54
CA GLY A 23 -12.06 9.97 -5.93
C GLY A 23 -11.29 11.23 -6.34
N ARG A 24 -10.83 12.03 -5.37
CA ARG A 24 -10.15 13.32 -5.62
C ARG A 24 -8.69 13.18 -6.05
N TYR A 25 -8.07 12.01 -5.83
CA TYR A 25 -6.68 11.78 -6.22
C TYR A 25 -6.54 11.36 -7.69
N SER A 26 -5.50 11.91 -8.33
CA SER A 26 -5.14 11.58 -9.71
C SER A 26 -4.68 10.12 -9.86
N SER A 27 -4.73 9.63 -11.11
CA SER A 27 -4.26 8.28 -11.46
C SER A 27 -2.80 8.03 -11.07
N LYS A 28 -1.94 9.04 -11.18
CA LYS A 28 -0.53 8.97 -10.76
C LYS A 28 -0.44 8.67 -9.26
N SER A 29 -1.11 9.47 -8.42
CA SER A 29 -1.11 9.28 -6.96
C SER A 29 -1.65 7.90 -6.55
N LYS A 30 -2.69 7.43 -7.24
CA LYS A 30 -3.26 6.09 -7.02
C LYS A 30 -2.28 4.98 -7.38
N SER A 31 -1.52 5.13 -8.47
CA SER A 31 -0.48 4.18 -8.86
C SER A 31 0.62 4.05 -7.79
N VAL A 32 1.09 5.18 -7.24
CA VAL A 32 2.11 5.16 -6.18
C VAL A 32 1.56 4.52 -4.90
N ALA A 33 0.31 4.83 -4.54
CA ALA A 33 -0.37 4.23 -3.39
C ALA A 33 -0.55 2.71 -3.54
N GLY A 34 -0.88 2.24 -4.76
CA GLY A 34 -0.95 0.81 -5.08
C GLY A 34 0.40 0.10 -4.87
N SER A 35 1.49 0.71 -5.37
CA SER A 35 2.84 0.19 -5.14
C SER A 35 3.20 0.12 -3.64
N ALA A 36 2.83 1.13 -2.86
CA ALA A 36 3.08 1.14 -1.42
C ALA A 36 2.30 0.03 -0.69
N LEU A 37 1.06 -0.26 -1.09
CA LEU A 37 0.24 -1.34 -0.54
C LEU A 37 0.78 -2.73 -0.87
N ALA A 38 1.26 -2.93 -2.09
CA ALA A 38 1.86 -4.20 -2.52
C ALA A 38 3.08 -4.59 -1.68
N GLN A 39 3.75 -3.61 -1.07
CA GLN A 39 4.91 -3.80 -0.19
C GLN A 39 4.55 -3.89 1.30
N THR A 40 3.26 -3.97 1.65
CA THR A 40 2.82 -4.11 3.04
C THR A 40 2.94 -5.54 3.54
N LYS A 41 3.13 -5.70 4.85
CA LYS A 41 3.14 -7.04 5.46
C LYS A 41 1.80 -7.72 5.21
N PRO A 42 1.79 -8.94 4.64
CA PRO A 42 0.57 -9.72 4.58
C PRO A 42 0.07 -9.95 6.01
N GLY A 43 -1.20 -9.65 6.26
CA GLY A 43 -1.83 -10.03 7.52
C GLY A 43 -1.76 -11.55 7.66
N LYS A 44 -1.53 -12.06 8.89
CA LYS A 44 -1.69 -13.49 9.17
C LYS A 44 -3.09 -13.87 8.70
N LYS A 45 -3.20 -14.60 7.59
CA LYS A 45 -4.43 -15.27 7.21
C LYS A 45 -4.67 -16.32 8.29
N LYS A 46 -5.82 -16.21 8.97
CA LYS A 46 -6.32 -17.29 9.82
C LYS A 46 -6.75 -18.45 8.96
#